data_AF-A0A2B7XZZ9-F1
#
_entry.id   AF-A0A2B7XZZ9-F1
#
_cell.length_a   1.000
_cell.length_b   1.000
_cell.length_c   1.000
_cell.angle_alpha   90.00
_cell.angle_beta   90.00
_cell.angle_gamma   90.00
#
_symmetry.space_group_name_H-M   'P 1'
#
loop_
_entity.id
_entity.type
_entity.pdbx_description
1 polymer ?
#
loop_
_entity_poly.entity_id
_entity_poly.type
_entity_poly.pdbx_seq_one_letter_code
_entity_poly.pdbx_strand_id
1 'polypeptide(L)'
;MLAASFDRNSQSSALLLCTRRPQPPTPPDLPDPPSDSEKKEYYVAGDKVYFVLQGGSISNKTSSTLMAVVFDDETEAEENIRTEYVCLRKF
;
A
#
# COMPACT_ATOMS: atom_id res chain seq x y z
N MET A 1 -43.18 24.80 21.84
CA MET A 1 -42.66 24.79 20.46
C MET A 1 -41.26 25.39 20.50
N LEU A 2 -40.22 24.61 20.20
CA LEU A 2 -38.85 25.10 20.06
C LEU A 2 -38.34 24.62 18.70
N ALA A 3 -38.29 25.56 17.75
CA ALA A 3 -37.71 25.34 16.44
C ALA A 3 -36.18 25.43 16.57
N ALA A 4 -35.50 24.31 16.36
CA ALA A 4 -34.05 24.30 16.22
C ALA A 4 -33.71 24.73 14.79
N SER A 5 -33.20 25.97 14.65
CA SER A 5 -32.62 26.49 13.43
C SER A 5 -31.38 25.69 13.07
N PHE A 6 -31.42 24.96 11.95
CA PHE A 6 -30.24 24.38 11.32
C PHE A 6 -29.43 25.50 10.67
N ASP A 7 -28.43 25.99 11.39
CA ASP A 7 -27.42 26.87 10.82
C ASP A 7 -26.51 26.03 9.91
N ARG A 8 -26.73 26.14 8.60
CA ARG A 8 -25.86 25.61 7.55
C ARG A 8 -24.61 26.50 7.53
N ASN A 9 -23.71 26.27 8.48
CA ASN A 9 -22.44 26.97 8.53
C ASN A 9 -21.53 26.47 7.39
N SER A 10 -21.61 27.22 6.30
CA SER A 10 -20.48 27.82 5.60
C SER A 10 -19.28 26.92 5.27
N GLN A 11 -19.23 26.57 3.98
CA GLN A 11 -18.03 26.48 3.12
C GLN A 11 -16.68 26.43 3.87
N SER A 12 -16.15 25.23 4.07
CA SER A 12 -14.69 25.04 4.12
C SER A 12 -14.26 24.61 2.73
N SER A 13 -13.78 25.61 2.00
CA SER A 13 -13.07 25.56 0.75
C SER A 13 -12.17 24.32 0.67
N ALA A 14 -12.38 23.58 -0.41
CA ALA A 14 -11.49 22.56 -0.91
C ALA A 14 -10.05 23.10 -1.01
N LEU A 15 -9.23 22.80 -0.01
CA LEU A 15 -7.79 22.72 -0.21
C LEU A 15 -7.52 21.34 -0.79
N LEU A 16 -7.39 21.31 -2.12
CA LEU A 16 -6.87 20.22 -2.94
C LEU A 16 -5.41 19.86 -2.56
N LEU A 17 -5.16 19.53 -1.30
CA LEU A 17 -4.02 18.71 -0.95
C LEU A 17 -4.43 17.29 -1.35
N CYS A 18 -3.94 16.82 -2.49
CA CYS A 18 -3.81 15.40 -2.74
C CYS A 18 -2.87 14.83 -1.67
N THR A 19 -3.35 14.68 -0.43
CA THR A 19 -2.67 13.89 0.58
C THR A 19 -2.82 12.46 0.09
N ARG A 20 -1.83 12.01 -0.68
CA ARG A 20 -1.71 10.59 -1.04
C ARG A 20 -1.83 9.82 0.26
N ARG A 21 -2.84 8.96 0.35
CA ARG A 21 -3.08 8.18 1.56
C ARG A 21 -1.85 7.29 1.73
N PRO A 22 -1.10 7.41 2.85
CA PRO A 22 0.02 6.51 3.09
C PRO A 22 -0.49 5.08 3.05
N GLN A 23 0.35 4.16 2.57
CA GLN A 23 -0.02 2.75 2.54
C GLN A 23 -0.39 2.29 3.96
N PRO A 24 -1.36 1.36 4.09
CA PRO A 24 -1.63 0.73 5.37
C PRO A 24 -0.36 0.11 5.95
N PRO A 25 -0.18 0.18 7.27
CA PRO A 25 0.93 -0.48 7.94
C PRO A 25 0.85 -1.99 7.72
N THR A 26 2.00 -2.65 7.78
CA THR A 26 2.07 -4.11 7.72
C THR A 26 1.30 -4.73 8.89
N PRO A 27 0.41 -5.72 8.66
CA PRO A 27 -0.31 -6.39 9.72
C PRO A 27 0.63 -7.04 10.75
N PRO A 28 0.28 -7.04 12.06
CA PRO A 28 1.13 -7.58 13.12
C PRO A 28 1.23 -9.11 13.13
N ASP A 29 0.32 -9.79 12.42
CA ASP A 29 0.28 -11.26 12.34
C ASP A 29 1.30 -11.83 11.36
N LEU A 30 2.01 -10.95 10.64
CA LEU A 30 3.07 -11.37 9.74
C LEU A 30 4.39 -11.51 10.49
N PRO A 31 5.22 -12.47 10.08
CA PRO A 31 6.61 -12.51 10.53
C PRO A 31 7.30 -11.20 10.20
N ASP A 32 8.19 -10.77 11.10
CA ASP A 32 8.98 -9.56 10.89
C ASP A 32 9.73 -9.69 9.55
N PRO A 33 9.59 -8.69 8.67
CA PRO A 33 10.34 -8.71 7.43
C PRO A 33 11.84 -8.54 7.76
N PRO A 34 12.75 -8.88 6.83
CA PRO A 34 14.19 -8.71 7.02
C PRO A 34 14.54 -7.31 7.55
N SER A 35 15.55 -7.18 8.41
CA SER A 35 15.90 -5.91 9.09
C SER A 35 16.27 -4.76 8.13
N ASP A 36 16.62 -5.10 6.90
CA ASP A 36 16.95 -4.21 5.79
C ASP A 36 15.74 -3.83 4.91
N SER A 37 14.55 -4.36 5.22
CA SER A 37 13.33 -4.07 4.48
C SER A 37 12.68 -2.74 4.88
N GLU A 38 12.02 -2.08 3.91
CA GLU A 38 11.34 -0.81 4.16
C GLU A 38 9.98 -0.74 3.45
N LYS A 39 9.02 -0.07 4.06
CA LYS A 39 7.73 0.23 3.43
C LYS A 39 7.86 1.44 2.52
N LYS A 40 7.54 1.28 1.22
CA LYS A 40 7.41 2.42 0.30
C LYS A 40 5.98 2.92 0.23
N GLU A 41 5.81 4.20 -0.12
CA GLU A 41 4.50 4.77 -0.44
C GLU A 41 3.87 4.11 -1.68
N TYR A 42 4.71 3.71 -2.64
CA TYR A 42 4.31 2.96 -3.84
C TYR A 42 5.49 2.11 -4.33
N TYR A 43 5.13 1.00 -4.97
CA TYR A 43 6.07 0.08 -5.59
C TYR A 43 6.02 0.23 -7.11
N VAL A 44 7.16 0.11 -7.77
CA VAL A 44 7.28 0.20 -9.23
C VAL A 44 7.73 -1.13 -9.81
N ALA A 45 7.40 -1.37 -11.08
CA ALA A 45 7.82 -2.59 -11.76
C ALA A 45 9.34 -2.80 -11.66
N GLY A 46 9.75 -4.02 -11.31
CA GLY A 46 11.14 -4.38 -11.06
C GLY A 46 11.64 -4.13 -9.63
N ASP A 47 10.89 -3.41 -8.78
CA ASP A 47 11.20 -3.33 -7.35
C ASP A 47 11.23 -4.76 -6.79
N LYS A 48 12.33 -5.09 -6.11
CA LYS A 48 12.46 -6.35 -5.40
C LYS A 48 11.82 -6.24 -4.04
N VAL A 49 10.95 -7.19 -3.72
CA VAL A 49 10.07 -7.11 -2.58
C VAL A 49 10.05 -8.41 -1.80
N TYR A 50 9.66 -8.29 -0.55
CA TYR A 50 9.30 -9.38 0.33
C TYR A 50 7.78 -9.40 0.51
N PHE A 51 7.17 -10.56 0.41
CA PHE A 51 5.74 -10.77 0.65
C PHE A 51 5.53 -12.17 1.24
N VAL A 52 4.69 -12.31 2.28
CA VAL A 52 4.28 -13.62 2.84
C VAL A 52 5.44 -14.62 3.00
N LEU A 53 6.53 -14.20 3.64
CA LEU A 53 7.77 -14.99 3.81
C LEU A 53 8.64 -15.24 2.57
N GLN A 54 8.18 -14.85 1.38
CA GLN A 54 8.83 -15.10 0.11
C GLN A 54 9.43 -13.82 -0.50
N GLY A 55 10.38 -14.01 -1.41
CA GLY A 55 10.97 -12.94 -2.20
C GLY A 55 10.38 -12.92 -3.61
N GLY A 56 10.26 -11.71 -4.17
CA GLY A 56 9.81 -11.56 -5.54
C GLY A 56 10.11 -10.20 -6.12
N SER A 57 9.53 -9.93 -7.29
CA SER A 57 9.62 -8.63 -7.94
C SER A 57 8.27 -8.11 -8.39
N ILE A 58 8.10 -6.80 -8.36
CA ILE A 58 6.84 -6.17 -8.78
C ILE A 58 6.72 -6.28 -10.30
N SER A 59 5.62 -6.89 -10.75
CA SER A 59 5.31 -7.06 -12.16
C SER A 59 4.86 -5.73 -12.79
N ASN A 60 5.13 -5.58 -14.09
CA ASN A 60 4.65 -4.45 -14.90
C ASN A 60 3.12 -4.43 -15.07
N LYS A 61 2.43 -5.51 -14.67
CA LYS A 61 0.97 -5.59 -14.63
C LYS A 61 0.35 -4.90 -13.41
N THR A 62 1.18 -4.43 -12.47
CA THR A 62 0.71 -3.64 -11.32
C THR A 62 0.09 -2.33 -11.80
N SER A 63 -1.22 -2.19 -11.60
CA SER A 63 -1.99 -1.00 -11.97
C SER A 63 -2.62 -0.29 -10.75
N SER A 64 -2.45 -0.85 -9.55
CA SER A 64 -3.06 -0.38 -8.32
C SER A 64 -2.01 -0.07 -7.25
N THR A 65 -2.26 0.97 -6.46
CA THR A 65 -1.45 1.31 -5.28
C THR A 65 -1.85 0.50 -4.03
N LEU A 66 -2.97 -0.24 -4.10
CA LEU A 66 -3.47 -1.11 -3.02
C LEU A 66 -3.20 -2.60 -3.28
N MET A 67 -3.11 -2.98 -4.56
CA MET A 67 -2.88 -4.35 -5.02
C MET A 67 -1.65 -4.36 -5.92
N ALA A 68 -0.58 -4.99 -5.45
CA ALA A 68 0.61 -5.25 -6.24
C ALA A 68 0.47 -6.59 -6.95
N VAL A 69 0.89 -6.64 -8.22
CA VAL A 69 1.13 -7.93 -8.89
C VAL A 69 2.59 -8.26 -8.66
N VAL A 70 2.86 -9.34 -7.93
CA VAL A 70 4.22 -9.78 -7.58
C VAL A 70 4.55 -11.04 -8.36
N PHE A 71 5.70 -11.07 -9.01
CA PHE A 71 6.31 -12.27 -9.56
C PHE A 71 7.11 -12.96 -8.45
N ASP A 72 6.70 -14.16 -8.08
CA ASP A 72 7.38 -14.99 -7.10
C ASP A 72 8.65 -15.60 -7.73
N ASP A 73 9.80 -15.37 -7.08
CA ASP A 73 11.08 -15.91 -7.54
C ASP A 73 11.16 -17.45 -7.33
N GLU A 74 10.34 -18.06 -6.47
CA GLU A 74 10.31 -19.51 -6.21
C GLU A 74 9.38 -20.29 -7.14
N THR A 75 8.12 -19.85 -7.27
CA THR A 75 7.10 -20.55 -8.07
C THR A 75 7.04 -20.09 -9.52
N GLU A 76 7.77 -19.03 -9.88
CA GLU A 76 7.71 -18.35 -11.19
C GLU A 76 6.27 -17.93 -11.59
N ALA A 77 5.40 -17.73 -10.60
CA ALA A 77 4.02 -17.33 -10.78
C ALA A 77 3.81 -15.85 -10.46
N GLU A 78 2.74 -15.27 -11.02
CA GLU A 78 2.30 -13.92 -10.66
C GLU A 78 1.11 -13.98 -9.71
N GLU A 79 1.18 -13.24 -8.61
CA GLU A 79 0.14 -13.18 -7.59
C GLU A 79 -0.32 -11.76 -7.31
N ASN A 80 -1.60 -11.60 -6.94
CA ASN A 80 -2.16 -10.33 -6.52
C ASN A 80 -2.09 -10.21 -4.99
N ILE A 81 -1.19 -9.35 -4.51
CA ILE A 81 -0.91 -9.18 -3.09
C ILE A 81 -1.30 -7.77 -2.65
N ARG A 82 -1.94 -7.64 -1.47
CA ARG A 82 -2.18 -6.30 -0.91
C ARG A 82 -0.85 -5.66 -0.56
N THR A 83 -0.72 -4.37 -0.87
CA THR A 83 0.51 -3.63 -0.58
C THR A 83 0.83 -3.60 0.92
N GLU A 84 -0.14 -3.84 1.80
CA GLU A 84 0.07 -4.05 3.25
C GLU A 84 0.99 -5.25 3.57
N TYR A 85 1.02 -6.30 2.74
CA TYR A 85 1.89 -7.48 2.91
C TYR A 85 3.22 -7.37 2.15
N VAL A 86 3.46 -6.26 1.44
CA VAL A 86 4.65 -6.09 0.60
C VAL A 86 5.62 -5.13 1.28
N CYS A 87 6.89 -5.50 1.38
CA CYS A 87 7.99 -4.64 1.83
C CYS A 87 9.09 -4.60 0.77
N LEU A 88 9.74 -3.45 0.57
CA LEU A 88 10.91 -3.37 -0.30
C LEU A 88 12.04 -4.21 0.31
N ARG A 89 12.68 -5.04 -0.50
CA ARG A 89 13.92 -5.74 -0.14
C ARG A 89 15.09 -4.88 -0.59
N LYS A 90 15.89 -4.38 0.35
CA LYS A 90 17.15 -3.70 0.03
C LYS A 90 18.22 -4.77 -0.28
N PHE A 91 19.09 -4.48 -1.23
CA PHE A 91 20.29 -5.28 -1.54
C PHE A 91 21.51 -4.54 -1.04
#